data_AF-A0A191UFJ9-F1
#
_entry.id   AF-A0A191UFJ9-F1
#
_cell.length_a   1.000
_cell.length_b   1.000
_cell.length_c   1.000
_cell.angle_alpha   90.00
_cell.angle_beta   90.00
_cell.angle_gamma   90.00
#
_symmetry.space_group_name_H-M   'P 1'
#
loop_
_entity.id
_entity.type
_entity.pdbx_description
1 polymer ?
#
loop_
_entity_poly.entity_id
_entity_poly.type
_entity_poly.pdbx_seq_one_letter_code
_entity_poly.pdbx_strand_id
1 'polypeptide(L)'
;MRYSIYFSKINFFNHKFLFIFLGSIWFFFDAFIFPPHFGGVDIYYFKDAGINFYEGLGLVSRFTFGNPTFEYQPYTHYPPLYSILFGLFCKIFGLSIKSNQIYNSAILVTLSICLLFLFNKILEKSNFKNKNFLRTLLIFICIPSLIYIPEPDRPDSLGVLFVLATILIISKKNQNKNI
;
A
#
# COMPACT_ATOMS: atom_id res chain seq x y z
N MET A 1 -21.28 -39.07 14.45
CA MET A 1 -20.21 -38.19 13.91
C MET A 1 -20.46 -37.86 12.44
N ARG A 2 -21.36 -36.91 12.12
CA ARG A 2 -21.68 -36.54 10.72
C ARG A 2 -21.90 -35.03 10.49
N TYR A 3 -21.30 -34.17 11.31
CA TYR A 3 -21.38 -32.70 11.15
C TYR A 3 -20.09 -32.04 10.63
N SER A 4 -19.04 -32.81 10.33
CA SER A 4 -17.70 -32.25 10.03
C SER A 4 -17.49 -31.80 8.57
N ILE A 5 -18.41 -32.07 7.64
CA ILE A 5 -18.12 -31.95 6.21
C ILE A 5 -18.71 -30.67 5.59
N TYR A 6 -19.70 -30.02 6.22
CA TYR A 6 -20.32 -28.81 5.67
C TYR A 6 -19.58 -27.49 5.99
N PHE A 7 -18.67 -27.49 6.97
CA PHE A 7 -17.93 -26.27 7.34
C PHE A 7 -16.75 -25.93 6.42
N SER A 8 -16.33 -26.82 5.52
CA SER A 8 -15.11 -26.57 4.73
C SER A 8 -15.33 -25.63 3.54
N LYS A 9 -16.54 -25.60 2.94
CA LYS A 9 -16.83 -24.79 1.75
C LYS A 9 -17.30 -23.36 2.04
N ILE A 10 -17.86 -23.09 3.21
CA ILE A 10 -18.31 -21.73 3.62
C ILE A 10 -17.13 -20.80 3.96
N ASN A 11 -15.93 -21.34 4.23
CA ASN A 11 -14.86 -20.57 4.84
C ASN A 11 -13.95 -19.77 3.89
N PHE A 12 -13.85 -20.12 2.60
CA PHE A 12 -12.87 -19.44 1.74
C PHE A 12 -13.37 -18.12 1.13
N PHE A 13 -14.64 -18.07 0.73
CA PHE A 13 -15.24 -16.87 0.13
C PHE A 13 -15.41 -15.75 1.18
N ASN A 14 -15.66 -16.12 2.43
CA ASN A 14 -15.91 -15.18 3.52
C ASN A 14 -14.67 -14.37 3.90
N HIS A 15 -13.46 -14.93 3.90
CA HIS A 15 -12.27 -14.18 4.35
C HIS A 15 -11.81 -13.11 3.36
N LYS A 16 -11.90 -13.37 2.06
CA LYS A 16 -11.58 -12.36 1.03
C LYS A 16 -12.57 -11.20 1.09
N PHE A 17 -13.86 -11.53 1.18
CA PHE A 17 -14.90 -10.52 1.31
C PHE A 17 -14.76 -9.73 2.60
N LEU A 18 -14.52 -10.41 3.73
CA LEU A 18 -14.29 -9.76 5.04
C LEU A 18 -13.11 -8.80 4.98
N PHE A 19 -12.01 -9.20 4.36
CA PHE A 19 -10.85 -8.32 4.24
C PHE A 19 -11.12 -7.10 3.36
N ILE A 20 -11.75 -7.30 2.20
CA ILE A 20 -12.12 -6.18 1.32
C ILE A 20 -13.07 -5.25 2.06
N PHE A 21 -14.09 -5.79 2.73
CA PHE A 21 -15.07 -5.02 3.48
C PHE A 21 -14.43 -4.20 4.61
N LEU A 22 -13.64 -4.84 5.48
CA LEU A 22 -12.94 -4.16 6.57
C LEU A 22 -11.92 -3.16 6.05
N GLY A 23 -11.17 -3.51 4.99
CA GLY A 23 -10.22 -2.62 4.35
C GLY A 23 -10.88 -1.39 3.70
N SER A 24 -12.03 -1.57 3.05
CA SER A 24 -12.84 -0.48 2.48
C SER A 24 -13.44 0.41 3.55
N ILE A 25 -13.99 -0.17 4.62
CA ILE A 25 -14.46 0.59 5.79
C ILE A 25 -13.32 1.43 6.35
N TRP A 26 -12.17 0.80 6.57
CA TRP A 26 -11.05 1.47 7.19
C TRP A 26 -10.46 2.57 6.30
N PHE A 27 -10.31 2.31 5.00
CA PHE A 27 -9.99 3.32 3.99
C PHE A 27 -10.97 4.49 4.07
N PHE A 28 -12.28 4.21 4.14
CA PHE A 28 -13.28 5.26 4.24
C PHE A 28 -13.12 6.10 5.51
N PHE A 29 -12.86 5.47 6.66
CA PHE A 29 -12.60 6.17 7.91
C PHE A 29 -11.35 7.06 7.83
N ASP A 30 -10.22 6.53 7.37
CA ASP A 30 -8.98 7.31 7.25
C ASP A 30 -9.11 8.41 6.18
N ALA A 31 -9.51 8.03 4.97
CA ALA A 31 -9.59 8.92 3.83
C ALA A 31 -10.62 10.04 3.99
N PHE A 32 -11.70 9.86 4.77
CA PHE A 32 -12.81 10.85 4.82
C PHE A 32 -13.23 11.28 6.22
N ILE A 33 -13.14 10.44 7.24
CA ILE A 33 -13.66 10.75 8.59
C ILE A 33 -12.57 11.32 9.50
N PHE A 34 -11.38 10.73 9.49
CA PHE A 34 -10.30 11.19 10.35
C PHE A 34 -9.73 12.54 9.89
N PRO A 35 -9.29 13.37 10.86
CA PRO A 35 -8.69 14.65 10.54
C PRO A 35 -7.42 14.43 9.69
N PRO A 36 -7.17 15.30 8.72
CA PRO A 36 -6.04 15.15 7.83
C PRO A 36 -4.72 15.25 8.57
N HIS A 37 -3.85 14.27 8.37
CA HIS A 37 -2.48 14.32 8.85
C HIS A 37 -1.65 15.24 7.95
N PHE A 38 -1.02 16.26 8.52
CA PHE A 38 -0.24 17.27 7.80
C PHE A 38 1.00 16.71 7.09
N GLY A 39 1.33 15.45 7.32
CA GLY A 39 2.50 14.78 6.79
C GLY A 39 3.71 14.97 7.69
N GLY A 40 4.67 14.06 7.56
CA GLY A 40 5.98 14.18 8.21
C GLY A 40 6.93 15.05 7.39
N VAL A 41 8.17 15.18 7.86
CA VAL A 41 9.25 15.85 7.10
C VAL A 41 9.47 15.17 5.73
N ASP A 42 9.15 13.88 5.65
CA ASP A 42 9.23 13.06 4.43
C ASP A 42 8.41 13.58 3.25
N ILE A 43 7.32 14.33 3.49
CA ILE A 43 6.55 14.95 2.39
C ILE A 43 7.44 15.87 1.53
N TYR A 44 8.39 16.55 2.18
CA TYR A 44 9.31 17.47 1.54
C TYR A 44 10.41 16.75 0.76
N TYR A 45 10.78 15.55 1.20
CA TYR A 45 11.79 14.74 0.53
C TYR A 45 11.23 13.97 -0.66
N PHE A 46 10.00 13.45 -0.56
CA PHE A 46 9.49 12.49 -1.53
C PHE A 46 8.31 12.99 -2.37
N LYS A 47 7.56 14.00 -1.90
CA LYS A 47 6.38 14.51 -2.60
C LYS A 47 6.56 15.91 -3.18
N ASP A 48 7.50 16.71 -2.67
CA ASP A 48 7.81 18.05 -3.19
C ASP A 48 8.06 18.06 -4.71
N ALA A 49 8.88 17.14 -5.22
CA ALA A 49 9.08 17.00 -6.66
C ALA A 49 7.79 16.66 -7.44
N GLY A 50 6.88 15.91 -6.82
CA GLY A 50 5.55 15.61 -7.38
C GLY A 50 4.62 16.83 -7.37
N ILE A 51 4.68 17.65 -6.31
CA ILE A 51 3.95 18.90 -6.18
C ILE A 51 4.41 19.89 -7.26
N ASN A 52 5.72 20.06 -7.43
CA ASN A 52 6.29 20.91 -8.47
C ASN A 52 5.92 20.40 -9.87
N PHE A 53 5.87 19.09 -10.07
CA PHE A 53 5.37 18.51 -11.32
C PHE A 53 3.88 18.79 -11.55
N TYR A 54 3.05 18.76 -10.50
CA TYR A 54 1.64 19.16 -10.55
C TYR A 54 1.48 20.61 -11.01
N GLU A 55 2.29 21.52 -10.46
CA GLU A 55 2.33 22.96 -10.80
C GLU A 55 2.96 23.28 -12.16
N GLY A 56 3.41 22.27 -12.93
CA GLY A 56 4.03 22.47 -14.24
C GLY A 56 5.49 22.93 -14.20
N LEU A 57 6.14 22.81 -13.04
CA LEU A 57 7.52 23.26 -12.80
C LEU A 57 8.57 22.16 -13.02
N GLY A 58 8.12 20.95 -13.37
CA GLY A 58 8.96 19.77 -13.54
C GLY A 58 9.19 18.98 -12.24
N LEU A 59 9.92 17.87 -12.34
CA LEU A 59 10.28 17.01 -11.22
C LEU A 59 11.52 17.56 -10.50
N VAL A 60 11.34 18.70 -9.83
CA VAL A 60 12.41 19.41 -9.12
C VAL A 60 12.06 19.54 -7.64
N SER A 61 13.04 19.46 -6.75
CA SER A 61 12.84 19.88 -5.36
C SER A 61 13.19 21.34 -5.16
N ARG A 62 12.44 22.03 -4.31
CA ARG A 62 12.61 23.47 -3.99
C ARG A 62 13.07 23.75 -2.57
N PHE A 63 13.49 22.72 -1.84
CA PHE A 63 13.94 22.86 -0.44
C PHE A 63 15.29 23.56 -0.26
N THR A 64 16.02 23.86 -1.34
CA THR A 64 17.36 24.45 -1.30
C THR A 64 17.39 25.82 -1.96
N PHE A 65 16.93 26.85 -1.24
CA PHE A 65 17.29 28.24 -1.57
C PHE A 65 18.76 28.45 -1.19
N GLY A 66 19.71 28.34 -2.14
CA GLY A 66 21.05 28.90 -1.91
C GLY A 66 22.25 28.37 -2.69
N ASN A 67 22.25 27.18 -3.29
CA ASN A 67 23.41 26.74 -4.09
C ASN A 67 23.10 25.55 -5.03
N PRO A 68 23.09 25.73 -6.37
CA PRO A 68 22.75 24.69 -7.33
C PRO A 68 23.83 23.60 -7.53
N THR A 69 25.03 23.72 -6.94
CA THR A 69 26.14 22.75 -7.12
C THR A 69 26.38 21.82 -5.93
N PHE A 70 25.75 22.10 -4.78
CA PHE A 70 25.75 21.22 -3.60
C PHE A 70 24.34 20.66 -3.34
N GLU A 71 23.50 20.58 -4.38
CA GLU A 71 22.14 20.08 -4.29
C GLU A 71 22.13 18.60 -3.88
N TYR A 72 22.09 18.34 -2.57
CA TYR A 72 21.56 17.09 -2.09
C TYR A 72 20.10 17.07 -2.54
N GLN A 73 19.84 16.30 -3.59
CA GLN A 73 18.50 16.00 -4.05
C GLN A 73 18.10 14.72 -3.30
N PRO A 74 17.53 14.79 -2.08
CA PRO A 74 17.24 13.60 -1.29
C PRO A 74 16.36 12.60 -2.04
N TYR A 75 15.55 13.08 -2.99
CA TYR A 75 14.78 12.26 -3.91
C TYR A 75 15.61 11.53 -4.98
N THR A 76 16.81 11.96 -5.37
CA THR A 76 17.62 11.26 -6.41
C THR A 76 18.18 9.93 -5.94
N HIS A 77 18.29 9.73 -4.63
CA HIS A 77 18.60 8.42 -4.06
C HIS A 77 17.43 7.42 -4.20
N TYR A 78 16.25 7.90 -4.61
CA TYR A 78 15.07 7.09 -4.83
C TYR A 78 14.59 7.20 -6.29
N PRO A 79 13.94 6.15 -6.82
CA PRO A 79 13.29 6.27 -8.12
C PRO A 79 12.21 7.37 -8.10
N PRO A 80 12.11 8.23 -9.13
CA PRO A 80 11.18 9.37 -9.14
C PRO A 80 9.71 8.93 -9.24
N LEU A 81 9.44 7.64 -9.41
CA LEU A 81 8.12 7.08 -9.63
C LEU A 81 7.14 7.44 -8.52
N TYR A 82 7.56 7.44 -7.26
CA TYR A 82 6.68 7.81 -6.14
C TYR A 82 6.19 9.26 -6.26
N SER A 83 7.11 10.18 -6.52
CA SER A 83 6.81 11.60 -6.72
C SER A 83 5.96 11.84 -7.97
N ILE A 84 6.26 11.14 -9.08
CA ILE A 84 5.47 11.22 -10.32
C ILE A 84 4.03 10.76 -10.09
N LEU A 85 3.85 9.59 -9.45
CA LEU A 85 2.52 9.06 -9.16
C LEU A 85 1.72 9.99 -8.25
N PHE A 86 2.37 10.60 -7.25
CA PHE A 86 1.73 11.60 -6.41
C PHE A 86 1.33 12.85 -7.19
N GLY A 87 2.23 13.40 -8.03
CA GLY A 87 1.92 14.58 -8.85
C GLY A 87 0.78 14.32 -9.85
N LEU A 88 0.76 13.14 -10.49
CA LEU A 88 -0.36 12.71 -11.33
C LEU A 88 -1.67 12.57 -10.52
N PHE A 89 -1.59 12.02 -9.32
CA PHE A 89 -2.73 11.94 -8.42
C PHE A 89 -3.27 13.33 -8.05
N CYS A 90 -2.39 14.28 -7.73
CA CYS A 90 -2.76 15.68 -7.48
C CYS A 90 -3.40 16.36 -8.70
N LYS A 91 -3.02 15.99 -9.93
CA LYS A 91 -3.70 16.51 -11.14
C LYS A 91 -5.17 16.08 -11.23
N ILE A 92 -5.52 14.95 -10.64
CA ILE A 92 -6.88 14.41 -10.66
C ILE A 92 -7.70 14.90 -9.46
N PHE A 93 -7.11 14.87 -8.26
CA PHE A 93 -7.81 15.11 -7.00
C PHE A 93 -7.52 16.50 -6.38
N GLY A 94 -6.67 17.31 -7.01
CA GLY A 94 -6.17 18.56 -6.48
C GLY A 94 -5.04 18.36 -5.46
N LEU A 95 -4.26 19.42 -5.23
CA LEU A 95 -3.24 19.46 -4.19
C LEU A 95 -3.85 19.93 -2.86
N SER A 96 -3.85 19.05 -1.86
CA SER A 96 -4.28 19.37 -0.49
C SER A 96 -3.74 18.34 0.50
N ILE A 97 -3.81 18.65 1.79
CA ILE A 97 -3.47 17.67 2.84
C ILE A 97 -4.42 16.46 2.77
N LYS A 98 -5.68 16.68 2.36
CA LYS A 98 -6.63 15.58 2.22
C LYS A 98 -6.27 14.66 1.06
N SER A 99 -5.84 15.20 -0.09
CA SER A 99 -5.36 14.38 -1.20
C SER A 99 -4.05 13.66 -0.86
N ASN A 100 -3.18 14.27 -0.04
CA ASN A 100 -2.03 13.58 0.54
C ASN A 100 -2.42 12.34 1.35
N GLN A 101 -3.37 12.50 2.27
CA GLN A 101 -3.88 11.41 3.10
C GLN A 101 -4.49 10.30 2.22
N ILE A 102 -5.41 10.64 1.32
CA ILE A 102 -6.06 9.68 0.42
C ILE A 102 -5.03 8.87 -0.39
N TYR A 103 -4.00 9.54 -0.91
CA TYR A 103 -2.93 8.88 -1.65
C TYR A 103 -2.19 7.85 -0.79
N ASN A 104 -1.81 8.22 0.44
CA ASN A 104 -1.17 7.30 1.37
C ASN A 104 -2.10 6.11 1.71
N SER A 105 -3.36 6.38 2.05
CA SER A 105 -4.34 5.33 2.35
C SER A 105 -4.52 4.36 1.18
N ALA A 106 -4.55 4.87 -0.06
CA ALA A 106 -4.69 4.05 -1.26
C ALA A 106 -3.48 3.10 -1.46
N ILE A 107 -2.26 3.59 -1.25
CA ILE A 107 -1.05 2.76 -1.30
C ILE A 107 -1.11 1.67 -0.24
N LEU A 108 -1.47 2.02 1.00
CA LEU A 108 -1.50 1.09 2.12
C LEU A 108 -2.58 0.01 1.93
N VAL A 109 -3.77 0.37 1.45
CA VAL A 109 -4.82 -0.61 1.11
C VAL A 109 -4.33 -1.57 0.02
N THR A 110 -3.69 -1.04 -1.03
CA THR A 110 -3.16 -1.86 -2.12
C THR A 110 -2.06 -2.81 -1.62
N LEU A 111 -1.15 -2.32 -0.78
CA LEU A 111 -0.13 -3.11 -0.12
C LEU A 111 -0.73 -4.23 0.73
N SER A 112 -1.77 -3.91 1.51
CA SER A 112 -2.49 -4.85 2.35
C SER A 112 -3.12 -5.99 1.54
N ILE A 113 -3.73 -5.65 0.40
CA ILE A 113 -4.31 -6.62 -0.53
C ILE A 113 -3.21 -7.57 -1.06
N CYS A 114 -2.07 -7.03 -1.49
CA CYS A 114 -0.95 -7.83 -1.98
C CYS A 114 -0.38 -8.76 -0.89
N LEU A 115 -0.20 -8.28 0.33
CA LEU A 115 0.24 -9.08 1.47
C LEU A 115 -0.74 -10.21 1.77
N LEU A 116 -2.05 -9.93 1.82
CA LEU A 116 -3.06 -10.96 2.05
C LEU A 116 -2.99 -12.06 0.99
N PHE A 117 -2.85 -11.70 -0.30
CA PHE A 117 -2.71 -12.69 -1.36
C PHE A 117 -1.46 -13.56 -1.18
N LEU A 118 -0.34 -12.96 -0.80
CA LEU A 118 0.90 -13.68 -0.55
C LEU A 118 0.76 -14.63 0.66
N PHE A 119 0.27 -14.13 1.79
CA PHE A 119 0.05 -14.93 2.99
C PHE A 119 -0.93 -16.08 2.75
N ASN A 120 -1.99 -15.85 1.98
CA ASN A 120 -2.91 -16.92 1.62
C ASN A 120 -2.22 -18.04 0.84
N LYS A 121 -1.35 -17.70 -0.12
CA LYS A 121 -0.56 -18.70 -0.87
C LYS A 121 0.40 -19.46 0.04
N ILE A 122 1.06 -18.78 0.98
CA ILE A 122 1.99 -19.39 1.94
C ILE A 122 1.22 -20.36 2.86
N LEU A 123 0.09 -19.91 3.43
CA LEU A 123 -0.74 -20.73 4.31
C LEU A 123 -1.32 -21.96 3.58
N GLU A 124 -1.71 -21.83 2.32
CA GLU A 124 -2.19 -22.96 1.52
C GLU A 124 -1.15 -24.08 1.40
N LYS A 125 0.12 -23.72 1.18
CA LYS A 125 1.23 -24.67 1.08
C LYS A 125 1.74 -25.19 2.42
N SER A 126 1.39 -24.54 3.52
CA SER A 126 1.84 -24.92 4.87
C SER A 126 1.11 -26.16 5.42
N ASN A 127 1.73 -26.83 6.40
CA ASN A 127 1.12 -27.94 7.15
C ASN A 127 0.37 -27.49 8.42
N PHE A 128 0.05 -26.20 8.56
CA PHE A 128 -0.68 -25.70 9.73
C PHE A 128 -2.10 -26.28 9.80
N LYS A 129 -2.49 -26.79 10.97
CA LYS A 129 -3.82 -27.38 11.20
C LYS A 129 -4.95 -26.33 11.16
N ASN A 130 -4.71 -25.13 11.70
CA ASN A 130 -5.74 -24.10 11.87
C ASN A 130 -5.55 -22.90 10.92
N LYS A 131 -5.50 -23.17 9.60
CA LYS A 131 -5.28 -22.13 8.57
C LYS A 131 -6.31 -21.00 8.61
N ASN A 132 -7.57 -21.30 8.91
CA ASN A 132 -8.65 -20.30 8.96
C ASN A 132 -8.49 -19.35 10.14
N PHE A 133 -8.08 -19.84 11.31
CA PHE A 133 -7.78 -18.99 12.46
C PHE A 133 -6.63 -18.01 12.14
N LEU A 134 -5.55 -18.53 11.55
CA LEU A 134 -4.41 -17.70 11.13
C LEU A 134 -4.81 -16.65 10.09
N ARG A 135 -5.67 -17.00 9.13
CA ARG A 135 -6.21 -16.05 8.14
C ARG A 135 -6.99 -14.92 8.81
N THR A 136 -7.93 -15.26 9.69
CA THR A 136 -8.72 -14.26 10.43
C THR A 136 -7.81 -13.37 11.26
N LEU A 137 -6.86 -13.95 12.00
CA LEU A 137 -5.90 -13.19 12.80
C LEU A 137 -5.08 -12.23 11.95
N LEU A 138 -4.57 -12.68 10.80
CA LEU A 138 -3.84 -11.83 9.85
C LEU A 138 -4.71 -10.69 9.32
N ILE A 139 -5.98 -10.93 8.99
CA ILE A 139 -6.90 -9.87 8.56
C ILE A 139 -7.03 -8.79 9.64
N PHE A 140 -7.24 -9.20 10.89
CA PHE A 140 -7.39 -8.26 12.02
C PHE A 140 -6.10 -7.55 12.42
N ILE A 141 -4.94 -8.16 12.20
CA ILE A 141 -3.64 -7.52 12.47
C ILE A 141 -3.23 -6.60 11.32
N CYS A 142 -3.31 -7.07 10.08
CA CYS A 142 -2.81 -6.35 8.92
C CYS A 142 -3.60 -5.07 8.63
N ILE A 143 -4.94 -5.09 8.74
CA ILE A 143 -5.74 -3.91 8.38
C ILE A 143 -5.39 -2.68 9.26
N PRO A 144 -5.30 -2.80 10.60
CA PRO A 144 -4.89 -1.68 11.44
C PRO A 144 -3.38 -1.41 11.39
N SER A 145 -2.53 -2.43 11.32
CA SER A 145 -1.06 -2.23 11.40
C SER A 145 -0.46 -1.60 10.15
N LEU A 146 -1.08 -1.82 8.98
CA LEU A 146 -0.61 -1.25 7.72
C LEU A 146 -0.90 0.26 7.58
N ILE A 147 -1.63 0.87 8.52
CA ILE A 147 -1.68 2.34 8.65
C ILE A 147 -0.44 2.92 9.30
N TYR A 148 0.15 2.18 10.23
CA TYR A 148 1.29 2.66 11.02
C TYR A 148 2.62 2.26 10.41
N ILE A 149 2.63 1.26 9.52
CA ILE A 149 3.83 0.73 8.90
C ILE A 149 3.53 0.40 7.44
N PRO A 150 4.24 1.01 6.47
CA PRO A 150 5.36 1.92 6.62
C PRO A 150 4.97 3.38 6.91
N GLU A 151 5.96 4.17 7.33
CA GLU A 151 5.82 5.61 7.63
C GLU A 151 5.15 6.34 6.45
N PRO A 152 4.14 7.21 6.70
CA PRO A 152 3.45 7.92 5.64
C PRO A 152 4.43 8.82 4.87
N ASP A 153 4.05 9.16 3.63
CA ASP A 153 4.83 10.03 2.75
C ASP A 153 6.18 9.46 2.25
N ARG A 154 6.49 8.19 2.54
CA ARG A 154 7.68 7.50 2.02
C ARG A 154 7.42 6.60 0.80
N PRO A 155 8.44 6.39 -0.06
CA PRO A 155 8.37 5.46 -1.19
C PRO A 155 8.44 3.99 -0.77
N ASP A 156 8.80 3.69 0.48
CA ASP A 156 9.03 2.33 0.98
C ASP A 156 7.83 1.42 0.74
N SER A 157 6.62 1.89 1.07
CA SER A 157 5.35 1.18 0.86
C SER A 157 5.15 0.79 -0.60
N LEU A 158 5.51 1.70 -1.51
CA LEU A 158 5.40 1.48 -2.95
C LEU A 158 6.48 0.49 -3.44
N GLY A 159 7.70 0.58 -2.92
CA GLY A 159 8.77 -0.38 -3.21
C GLY A 159 8.41 -1.80 -2.79
N VAL A 160 7.92 -1.96 -1.55
CA VAL A 160 7.43 -3.26 -1.05
C VAL A 160 6.25 -3.75 -1.90
N LEU A 161 5.33 -2.87 -2.27
CA LEU A 161 4.21 -3.23 -3.14
C LEU A 161 4.68 -3.82 -4.48
N PHE A 162 5.68 -3.20 -5.14
CA PHE A 162 6.21 -3.72 -6.40
C PHE A 162 6.90 -5.07 -6.24
N VAL A 163 7.67 -5.27 -5.17
CA VAL A 163 8.30 -6.56 -4.88
C VAL A 163 7.23 -7.64 -4.68
N LEU A 164 6.20 -7.35 -3.88
CA LEU A 164 5.10 -8.28 -3.63
C LEU A 164 4.31 -8.61 -4.90
N ALA A 165 3.99 -7.59 -5.71
CA ALA A 165 3.32 -7.77 -7.00
C ALA A 165 4.15 -8.67 -7.93
N THR A 166 5.46 -8.44 -7.99
CA THR A 166 6.40 -9.25 -8.79
C THR A 166 6.41 -10.71 -8.33
N ILE A 167 6.51 -10.96 -7.02
CA ILE A 167 6.44 -12.31 -6.43
C ILE A 167 5.13 -13.00 -6.80
N LEU A 168 3.99 -12.29 -6.72
CA LEU A 168 2.68 -12.84 -7.05
C LEU A 168 2.55 -13.22 -8.52
N ILE A 169 3.09 -12.38 -9.43
CA ILE A 169 3.11 -12.61 -10.88
C ILE A 169 3.99 -13.83 -11.21
N ILE A 170 5.23 -13.88 -10.70
CA ILE A 170 6.15 -15.01 -10.92
C ILE A 170 5.54 -16.30 -10.38
N SER A 171 4.95 -16.26 -9.18
CA SER A 171 4.29 -17.41 -8.57
C SER A 171 3.14 -17.94 -9.43
N LYS A 172 2.37 -17.06 -10.08
CA LYS A 172 1.28 -17.46 -11.00
C LYS A 172 1.84 -18.10 -12.27
N LYS A 173 2.90 -17.54 -12.84
CA LYS A 173 3.56 -18.09 -14.05
C LYS A 173 4.11 -19.50 -13.81
N ASN A 174 4.71 -19.74 -12.64
CA ASN A 174 5.26 -21.06 -12.30
C ASN A 174 4.16 -22.11 -12.09
N GLN A 175 2.99 -21.73 -11.55
CA GLN A 175 1.85 -22.64 -11.44
C GLN A 175 1.34 -23.07 -12.83
N ASN A 176 1.29 -22.15 -13.79
CA ASN A 176 0.81 -22.45 -15.14
C ASN A 176 1.78 -23.29 -15.99
N LYS A 177 3.08 -23.37 -15.62
CA LYS A 177 4.06 -24.20 -16.32
C LYS A 177 4.09 -25.66 -15.85
N ASN A 178 3.47 -25.94 -14.70
CA ASN A 178 3.44 -27.27 -14.08
C ASN A 178 2.08 -27.99 -14.31
N ILE A 179 1.27 -27.48 -15.24
CA ILE A 179 0.02 -28.06 -15.73
C ILE A 179 0.26 -28.39 -17.20
#